data_AF-A0AAN7JTH5-F1
#
_entry.id   AF-A0AAN7JTH5-F1
#
_cell.length_a   1.000
_cell.length_b   1.000
_cell.length_c   1.000
_cell.angle_alpha   90.00
_cell.angle_beta   90.00
_cell.angle_gamma   90.00
#
_symmetry.space_group_name_H-M   'P 1'
#
loop_
_entity.id
_entity.type
_entity.pdbx_description
1 polymer ?
#
loop_
_entity_poly.entity_id
_entity_poly.type
_entity_poly.pdbx_seq_one_letter_code
_entity_poly.pdbx_strand_id
1 'polypeptide(L)'
;MKFNRTFFLFFLAALLTLSAASSIFDEDHNYYSHDQPEEDNIANYDKGGEDEKLPEGRFLASHHKARRRHHRSKAAPRNNCRRFLGGCRSARSGRRRGGPWLRCCRGRCVDLIVNRYNCGACGRKCKYGEICCGGKCVNPLANSRHCGGCFKGCAVGNGCAFGFCNYA
;
A
#
# COMPACT_ATOMS: atom_id res chain seq x y z
N MET A 1 34.95 49.63 30.47
CA MET A 1 35.02 48.18 30.23
C MET A 1 36.13 47.90 29.22
N LYS A 2 37.30 47.42 29.65
CA LYS A 2 38.42 47.12 28.75
C LYS A 2 38.21 45.72 28.18
N PHE A 3 37.60 45.63 26.99
CA PHE A 3 37.44 44.35 26.29
C PHE A 3 38.82 43.78 25.99
N ASN A 4 39.13 42.64 26.60
CA ASN A 4 40.45 42.06 26.58
C ASN A 4 40.72 41.52 25.17
N ARG A 5 41.77 42.03 24.49
CA ARG A 5 42.09 41.66 23.10
C ARG A 5 42.25 40.15 22.91
N THR A 6 42.67 39.46 23.96
CA THR A 6 42.76 37.99 24.03
C THR A 6 41.40 37.33 23.83
N PHE A 7 40.33 37.85 24.42
CA PHE A 7 38.99 37.29 24.31
C PHE A 7 38.46 37.34 22.87
N PHE A 8 38.74 38.44 22.15
CA PHE A 8 38.36 38.58 20.75
C PHE A 8 39.12 37.60 19.84
N LEU A 9 40.41 37.36 20.11
CA LEU A 9 41.21 36.40 19.37
C LEU A 9 40.74 34.94 19.59
N PHE A 10 40.35 34.58 20.82
CA PHE A 10 39.76 33.26 21.09
C PHE A 10 38.43 33.06 20.36
N PHE A 11 37.58 34.09 20.34
CA PHE A 11 36.28 34.02 19.66
C PHE A 11 36.43 33.86 18.14
N LEU A 12 37.38 34.58 17.53
CA LEU A 12 37.70 34.43 16.11
C LEU A 12 38.30 33.06 15.79
N ALA A 13 39.18 32.53 16.64
CA ALA A 13 39.73 31.19 16.47
C ALA A 13 38.64 30.11 16.54
N ALA A 14 37.71 30.21 17.50
CA ALA A 14 36.60 29.28 17.64
C ALA A 14 35.65 29.30 16.42
N LEU A 15 35.36 30.48 15.87
CA LEU A 15 34.55 30.61 14.65
C LEU A 15 35.25 30.01 13.42
N LEU A 16 36.57 30.16 13.28
CA LEU A 16 37.34 29.56 12.19
C LEU A 16 37.44 28.02 12.31
N THR A 17 37.47 27.48 13.53
CA THR A 17 37.43 26.02 13.73
C THR A 17 36.05 25.42 13.45
N LEU A 18 34.97 26.19 13.58
CA LEU A 18 33.61 25.70 13.34
C LEU A 18 33.32 25.46 11.85
N SER A 19 34.01 26.16 10.94
CA SER A 19 33.88 25.96 9.48
C SER A 19 34.64 24.74 8.94
N ALA A 20 35.50 24.10 9.74
CA ALA A 20 36.28 22.93 9.32
C ALA A 20 35.64 21.59 9.72
N ALA A 21 34.50 21.59 10.42
CA ALA A 21 33.81 20.38 10.86
C ALA A 21 32.75 19.86 9.87
N SER A 22 32.56 20.52 8.72
CA SER A 22 31.56 20.12 7.72
C SER A 22 32.12 19.38 6.50
N SER A 23 33.36 18.88 6.55
CA SER A 23 33.98 18.15 5.42
C SER A 23 34.63 16.83 5.83
N ILE A 24 33.91 15.95 6.54
CA ILE A 24 34.21 14.51 6.64
C ILE A 24 32.87 13.77 6.79
N PHE A 25 32.26 13.37 5.67
CA PHE A 25 31.39 12.19 5.48
C PHE A 25 31.11 12.08 3.97
N ASP A 26 32.14 11.73 3.22
CA ASP A 26 32.06 11.03 1.94
C ASP A 26 32.60 9.60 2.21
N GLU A 27 32.25 8.62 1.37
CA GLU A 27 32.22 7.15 1.60
C GLU A 27 31.02 6.65 2.44
N ASP A 28 30.13 5.76 1.98
CA ASP A 28 30.26 4.80 0.88
C ASP A 28 28.87 4.43 0.30
N HIS A 29 28.80 4.47 -1.03
CA HIS A 29 27.77 3.78 -1.81
C HIS A 29 28.09 2.29 -1.81
N ASN A 30 27.37 1.43 -1.06
CA ASN A 30 26.88 0.15 -1.60
C ASN A 30 26.07 -0.74 -0.63
N TYR A 31 25.22 -1.54 -1.28
CA TYR A 31 24.76 -2.87 -0.87
C TYR A 31 23.60 -3.00 0.12
N TYR A 32 22.38 -2.77 -0.38
CA TYR A 32 21.31 -3.73 -0.07
C TYR A 32 20.57 -4.12 -1.34
N SER A 33 20.77 -5.38 -1.69
CA SER A 33 20.33 -6.00 -2.92
C SER A 33 18.81 -6.06 -3.03
N HIS A 34 18.41 -6.00 -4.28
CA HIS A 34 17.06 -6.18 -4.78
C HIS A 34 16.56 -7.59 -4.45
N ASP A 35 15.64 -7.73 -3.49
CA ASP A 35 14.70 -8.87 -3.49
C ASP A 35 13.38 -8.36 -4.07
N GLN A 36 13.35 -8.33 -5.41
CA GLN A 36 12.12 -8.41 -6.19
C GLN A 36 11.46 -9.76 -5.89
N PRO A 37 10.22 -9.83 -5.38
CA PRO A 37 9.37 -10.94 -5.74
C PRO A 37 8.95 -10.70 -7.18
N GLU A 38 9.66 -11.37 -8.08
CA GLU A 38 9.34 -11.77 -9.44
C GLU A 38 8.21 -11.01 -10.12
N GLU A 39 8.57 -10.25 -11.15
CA GLU A 39 7.68 -10.02 -12.27
C GLU A 39 7.31 -11.37 -12.88
N ASP A 40 6.18 -11.93 -12.46
CA ASP A 40 5.44 -12.89 -13.26
C ASP A 40 4.87 -12.14 -14.47
N ASN A 41 5.75 -11.91 -15.45
CA ASN A 41 5.43 -11.64 -16.83
C ASN A 41 4.73 -12.87 -17.42
N ILE A 42 3.47 -13.11 -17.02
CA ILE A 42 2.56 -13.92 -17.82
C ILE A 42 1.94 -12.97 -18.83
N ALA A 43 2.72 -12.70 -19.89
CA ALA A 43 2.17 -12.46 -21.20
C ALA A 43 1.39 -13.73 -21.60
N ASN A 44 0.14 -13.84 -21.12
CA ASN A 44 -0.77 -14.85 -21.66
C ASN A 44 -1.31 -14.30 -22.98
N TYR A 45 -0.50 -14.55 -24.00
CA TYR A 45 -0.95 -14.65 -25.38
C TYR A 45 -2.03 -15.74 -25.39
N ASP A 46 -3.29 -15.36 -25.20
CA ASP A 46 -4.42 -16.27 -25.34
C ASP A 46 -4.38 -16.78 -26.78
N LYS A 47 -3.96 -18.04 -26.95
CA LYS A 47 -4.25 -18.82 -28.15
C LYS A 47 -5.77 -18.84 -28.27
N GLY A 48 -6.29 -18.00 -29.16
CA GLY A 48 -7.64 -18.14 -29.67
C GLY A 48 -7.76 -19.56 -30.21
N GLY A 49 -8.65 -20.34 -29.59
CA GLY A 49 -9.12 -21.58 -30.17
C GLY A 49 -9.68 -21.25 -31.54
N GLU A 50 -9.11 -21.87 -32.56
CA GLU A 50 -9.61 -21.85 -33.92
C GLU A 50 -10.92 -22.66 -33.89
N ASP A 51 -12.06 -21.97 -33.88
CA ASP A 51 -13.36 -22.60 -34.10
C ASP A 51 -13.40 -23.03 -35.57
N GLU A 52 -12.99 -24.28 -35.82
CA GLU A 52 -13.08 -24.95 -37.10
C GLU A 52 -14.53 -24.89 -37.62
N LYS A 53 -14.71 -24.19 -38.74
CA LYS A 53 -15.99 -23.95 -39.38
C LYS A 53 -16.50 -25.26 -40.00
N LEU A 54 -17.28 -26.04 -39.26
CA LEU A 54 -18.00 -27.17 -39.84
C LEU A 54 -19.20 -26.63 -40.65
N PRO A 55 -19.35 -26.96 -41.95
CA PRO A 55 -20.39 -26.38 -42.78
C PRO A 55 -21.78 -26.91 -42.43
N GLU A 56 -22.77 -26.02 -42.53
CA GLU A 56 -24.16 -26.21 -42.15
C GLU A 56 -24.89 -27.26 -43.00
N GLY A 57 -25.30 -28.36 -42.37
CA GLY A 57 -26.31 -29.28 -42.89
C GLY A 57 -27.72 -28.76 -42.61
N ARG A 58 -28.51 -28.55 -43.67
CA ARG A 58 -29.91 -28.10 -43.63
C ARG A 58 -30.86 -29.23 -43.23
N PHE A 59 -31.17 -29.45 -41.95
CA PHE A 59 -32.37 -30.23 -41.59
C PHE A 59 -33.06 -29.77 -40.29
N LEU A 60 -34.32 -29.34 -40.48
CA LEU A 60 -35.49 -29.34 -39.58
C LEU A 60 -35.57 -28.36 -38.39
N ALA A 61 -36.73 -27.71 -38.34
CA ALA A 61 -37.13 -26.69 -37.41
C ALA A 61 -37.14 -27.19 -35.96
N SER A 62 -36.45 -26.48 -35.07
CA SER A 62 -36.61 -26.61 -33.63
C SER A 62 -36.89 -25.23 -33.04
N HIS A 63 -37.93 -25.15 -32.21
CA HIS A 63 -38.33 -23.95 -31.46
C HIS A 63 -37.18 -23.48 -30.55
N HIS A 64 -36.27 -22.67 -31.10
CA HIS A 64 -35.35 -21.91 -30.29
C HIS A 64 -36.17 -20.81 -29.60
N LYS A 65 -36.54 -21.03 -28.32
CA LYS A 65 -36.79 -19.92 -27.39
C LYS A 65 -35.68 -18.92 -27.63
N ALA A 66 -36.03 -17.74 -28.12
CA ALA A 66 -35.09 -16.67 -28.37
C ALA A 66 -34.30 -16.45 -27.08
N ARG A 67 -33.07 -16.99 -27.02
CA ARG A 67 -32.14 -16.62 -25.97
C ARG A 67 -31.96 -15.13 -26.21
N ARG A 68 -32.55 -14.31 -25.32
CA ARG A 68 -32.31 -12.88 -25.32
C ARG A 68 -30.81 -12.74 -25.41
N ARG A 69 -30.33 -12.25 -26.56
CA ARG A 69 -28.93 -11.91 -26.73
C ARG A 69 -28.74 -10.78 -25.74
N HIS A 70 -28.34 -11.11 -24.51
CA HIS A 70 -27.67 -10.12 -23.69
C HIS A 70 -26.55 -9.64 -24.59
N HIS A 71 -26.65 -8.39 -25.04
CA HIS A 71 -25.51 -7.72 -25.65
C HIS A 71 -24.32 -8.12 -24.81
N ARG A 72 -23.35 -8.81 -25.44
CA ARG A 72 -22.05 -9.07 -24.85
C ARG A 72 -21.45 -7.69 -24.70
N SER A 73 -21.86 -7.00 -23.63
CA SER A 73 -21.43 -5.67 -23.26
C SER A 73 -19.93 -5.80 -23.27
N LYS A 74 -19.28 -5.09 -24.20
CA LYS A 74 -17.83 -4.97 -24.33
C LYS A 74 -17.23 -5.16 -22.94
N ALA A 75 -16.46 -6.22 -22.76
CA ALA A 75 -15.97 -6.63 -21.44
C ALA A 75 -15.48 -5.37 -20.74
N ALA A 76 -16.22 -4.94 -19.70
CA ALA A 76 -15.91 -3.70 -19.02
C ALA A 76 -14.45 -3.77 -18.57
N PRO A 77 -13.70 -2.64 -18.60
CA PRO A 77 -12.33 -2.62 -18.10
C PRO A 77 -12.30 -3.34 -16.75
N ARG A 78 -11.27 -4.16 -16.51
CA ARG A 78 -11.13 -5.05 -15.33
C ARG A 78 -11.08 -4.23 -14.03
N ASN A 79 -12.17 -3.55 -13.68
CA ASN A 79 -12.38 -2.98 -12.38
C ASN A 79 -12.91 -4.10 -11.49
N ASN A 80 -12.10 -4.43 -10.49
CA ASN A 80 -12.52 -5.35 -9.44
C ASN A 80 -13.63 -4.75 -8.56
N CYS A 81 -14.05 -3.51 -8.79
CA CYS A 81 -15.25 -2.93 -8.21
C CYS A 81 -16.53 -3.44 -8.88
N ARG A 82 -17.52 -3.84 -8.08
CA ARG A 82 -18.84 -4.30 -8.54
C ARG A 82 -19.76 -3.08 -8.64
N ARG A 83 -20.00 -2.62 -9.88
CA ARG A 83 -20.75 -1.39 -10.21
C ARG A 83 -22.17 -1.32 -9.60
N PHE A 84 -22.81 -2.46 -9.33
CA PHE A 84 -24.20 -2.52 -8.82
C PHE A 84 -24.35 -2.74 -7.31
N LEU A 85 -23.29 -3.15 -6.60
CA LEU A 85 -23.39 -3.51 -5.17
C LEU A 85 -22.49 -2.66 -4.27
N GLY A 86 -21.77 -1.67 -4.84
CA GLY A 86 -20.78 -0.87 -4.10
C GLY A 86 -19.62 -1.68 -3.49
N GLY A 87 -19.57 -2.99 -3.77
CA GLY A 87 -18.65 -3.93 -3.18
C GLY A 87 -17.54 -4.36 -4.13
N CYS A 88 -16.60 -5.11 -3.59
CA CYS A 88 -15.51 -5.69 -4.36
C CYS A 88 -15.92 -7.02 -4.96
N ARG A 89 -15.73 -7.19 -6.27
CA ARG A 89 -15.85 -8.48 -6.95
C ARG A 89 -14.73 -9.37 -6.44
N SER A 90 -15.07 -10.32 -5.57
CA SER A 90 -14.20 -11.46 -5.35
C SER A 90 -13.95 -12.10 -6.71
N ALA A 91 -12.71 -12.08 -7.19
CA ALA A 91 -12.36 -12.75 -8.42
C ALA A 91 -12.83 -14.21 -8.32
N ARG A 92 -13.42 -14.72 -9.40
CA ARG A 92 -13.91 -16.11 -9.53
C ARG A 92 -12.77 -17.15 -9.53
N SER A 93 -11.62 -16.83 -8.95
CA SER A 93 -10.48 -17.71 -8.73
C SER A 93 -10.35 -17.91 -7.22
N GLY A 94 -10.40 -19.15 -6.74
CA GLY A 94 -10.50 -19.57 -5.34
C GLY A 94 -9.40 -19.14 -4.34
N ARG A 95 -8.82 -17.95 -4.48
CA ARG A 95 -7.99 -17.31 -3.44
C ARG A 95 -8.72 -16.07 -2.94
N ARG A 96 -9.42 -16.24 -1.82
CA ARG A 96 -10.29 -15.26 -1.17
C ARG A 96 -9.47 -14.03 -0.73
N ARG A 97 -9.41 -12.98 -1.55
CA ARG A 97 -9.09 -11.60 -1.10
C ARG A 97 -10.32 -10.70 -1.27
N GLY A 98 -11.43 -11.14 -0.71
CA GLY A 98 -12.73 -10.46 -0.76
C GLY A 98 -13.36 -10.43 0.64
N GLY A 99 -12.70 -9.80 1.60
CA GLY A 99 -13.27 -9.59 2.93
C GLY A 99 -14.27 -8.42 2.98
N PRO A 100 -15.15 -8.35 3.99
CA PRO A 100 -16.10 -7.25 4.17
C PRO A 100 -15.43 -5.87 4.24
N TRP A 101 -14.15 -5.84 4.60
CA TRP A 101 -13.32 -4.64 4.75
C TRP A 101 -12.82 -4.02 3.44
N LEU A 102 -12.93 -4.73 2.31
CA LEU A 102 -12.57 -4.16 1.01
C LEU A 102 -13.65 -3.20 0.51
N ARG A 103 -13.25 -1.99 0.13
CA ARG A 103 -14.09 -0.98 -0.52
C ARG A 103 -13.53 -0.60 -1.88
N CYS A 104 -14.42 -0.17 -2.76
CA CYS A 104 -14.02 0.40 -4.03
C CYS A 104 -13.56 1.83 -3.84
N CYS A 105 -12.28 2.10 -4.04
CA CYS A 105 -11.70 3.44 -4.08
C CYS A 105 -11.09 3.67 -5.47
N ARG A 106 -11.59 4.68 -6.19
CA ARG A 106 -11.09 5.06 -7.53
C ARG A 106 -11.02 3.88 -8.52
N GLY A 107 -12.04 3.02 -8.51
CA GLY A 107 -12.13 1.87 -9.42
C GLY A 107 -11.28 0.65 -9.02
N ARG A 108 -10.60 0.70 -7.88
CA ARG A 108 -9.82 -0.42 -7.31
C ARG A 108 -10.36 -0.82 -5.95
N CYS A 109 -10.36 -2.13 -5.68
CA CYS A 109 -10.60 -2.66 -4.36
C CYS A 109 -9.40 -2.49 -3.45
N VAL A 110 -9.58 -1.73 -2.38
CA VAL A 110 -8.58 -1.49 -1.36
C VAL A 110 -9.11 -1.96 -0.01
N ASP A 111 -8.22 -2.49 0.81
CA ASP A 111 -8.55 -2.89 2.17
C ASP A 111 -8.45 -1.67 3.10
N LEU A 112 -9.59 -1.24 3.66
CA LEU A 112 -9.63 -0.08 4.52
C LEU A 112 -9.05 -0.33 5.92
N ILE A 113 -8.85 -1.58 6.35
CA ILE A 113 -8.37 -1.85 7.71
C ILE A 113 -6.84 -1.85 7.84
N VAL A 114 -6.11 -1.98 6.72
CA VAL A 114 -4.64 -2.05 6.69
C VAL A 114 -4.00 -1.03 5.74
N ASN A 115 -4.72 -0.49 4.76
CA ASN A 115 -4.14 0.43 3.79
C ASN A 115 -3.95 1.83 4.40
N ARG A 116 -2.69 2.24 4.60
CA ARG A 116 -2.32 3.56 5.13
C ARG A 116 -2.89 4.75 4.35
N TYR A 117 -3.11 4.60 3.05
CA TYR A 117 -3.62 5.67 2.18
C TYR A 117 -5.15 5.72 2.12
N ASN A 118 -5.83 4.71 2.66
CA ASN A 118 -7.29 4.58 2.63
C ASN A 118 -7.79 4.03 3.98
N CYS A 119 -7.23 4.49 5.10
CA CYS A 119 -7.45 3.86 6.39
C CYS A 119 -8.85 4.18 6.90
N GLY A 120 -9.75 3.21 6.93
CA GLY A 120 -11.16 3.32 7.33
C GLY A 120 -12.07 4.10 6.36
N ALA A 121 -11.51 4.80 5.37
CA ALA A 121 -12.26 5.42 4.28
C ALA A 121 -11.35 5.69 3.07
N CYS A 122 -11.92 5.75 1.87
CA CYS A 122 -11.18 6.08 0.64
C CYS A 122 -10.49 7.44 0.76
N GLY A 123 -9.20 7.51 0.41
CA GLY A 123 -8.41 8.74 0.46
C GLY A 123 -8.03 9.23 1.86
N ARG A 124 -8.47 8.55 2.93
CA ARG A 124 -8.07 8.89 4.30
C ARG A 124 -6.65 8.37 4.58
N LYS A 125 -5.66 9.20 4.28
CA LYS A 125 -4.24 8.90 4.50
C LYS A 125 -3.85 9.14 5.97
N CYS A 126 -3.17 8.18 6.58
CA CYS A 126 -2.56 8.37 7.89
C CYS A 126 -1.37 9.34 7.82
N LYS A 127 -1.11 10.06 8.92
CA LYS A 127 0.01 11.00 9.00
C LYS A 127 1.35 10.26 8.93
N TYR A 128 2.42 11.02 8.73
CA TYR A 128 3.78 10.48 8.83
C TYR A 128 4.00 9.81 10.19
N GLY A 129 4.77 8.72 10.23
CA GLY A 129 4.92 7.86 11.41
C GLY A 129 3.71 6.98 11.78
N GLU A 130 2.50 7.25 11.30
CA GLU A 130 1.31 6.44 11.65
C GLU A 130 1.08 5.26 10.71
N ILE A 131 0.51 4.17 11.24
CA ILE A 131 0.06 3.00 10.48
C ILE A 131 -1.46 2.83 10.57
N CYS A 132 -2.06 2.08 9.64
CA CYS A 132 -3.48 1.77 9.69
C CYS A 132 -3.72 0.47 10.46
N CYS A 133 -4.40 0.56 11.60
CA CYS A 133 -4.78 -0.58 12.42
C CYS A 133 -6.29 -0.63 12.57
N GLY A 134 -6.93 -1.64 11.98
CA GLY A 134 -8.38 -1.82 12.09
C GLY A 134 -9.18 -0.63 11.55
N GLY A 135 -8.64 0.07 10.55
CA GLY A 135 -9.28 1.24 9.97
C GLY A 135 -9.08 2.54 10.75
N LYS A 136 -8.17 2.55 11.73
CA LYS A 136 -7.77 3.76 12.47
C LYS A 136 -6.28 4.01 12.28
N CYS A 137 -5.91 5.27 12.09
CA CYS A 137 -4.51 5.67 12.07
C CYS A 137 -3.99 5.74 13.49
N VAL A 138 -2.86 5.08 13.76
CA VAL A 138 -2.22 5.02 15.07
C VAL A 138 -0.71 5.18 14.92
N ASN A 139 -0.06 5.84 15.88
CA ASN A 139 1.40 5.93 15.92
C ASN A 139 1.97 4.75 16.72
N PRO A 140 2.62 3.77 16.08
CA PRO A 140 3.12 2.61 16.80
C PRO A 140 4.34 2.91 17.67
N LEU A 141 4.94 4.10 17.57
CA LEU A 141 6.10 4.49 18.36
C LEU A 141 5.74 5.02 19.76
N ALA A 142 4.50 5.49 19.95
CA ALA A 142 4.07 6.16 21.17
C ALA A 142 2.72 5.64 21.71
N ASN A 143 1.95 4.91 20.91
CA ASN A 143 0.65 4.41 21.35
C ASN A 143 0.80 3.10 22.13
N SER A 144 0.52 3.13 23.44
CA SER A 144 0.61 1.94 24.30
C SER A 144 -0.31 0.78 23.92
N ARG A 145 -1.35 0.97 23.09
CA ARG A 145 -2.20 -0.13 22.58
C ARG A 145 -1.73 -0.70 21.23
N HIS A 146 -0.78 -0.03 20.59
CA HIS A 146 -0.25 -0.37 19.26
C HIS A 146 1.28 -0.26 19.21
N CYS A 147 1.96 -0.55 20.31
CA CYS A 147 3.39 -0.35 20.47
C CYS A 147 4.19 -1.32 19.59
N GLY A 148 4.96 -0.78 18.66
CA GLY A 148 5.73 -1.57 17.67
C GLY A 148 4.86 -2.29 16.62
N GLY A 149 3.53 -2.09 16.62
CA GLY A 149 2.65 -2.69 15.62
C GLY A 149 1.17 -2.71 16.00
N CYS A 150 0.31 -3.10 15.06
CA CYS A 150 -1.12 -3.13 15.31
C CYS A 150 -1.51 -4.12 16.42
N PHE A 151 -2.33 -3.65 17.37
CA PHE A 151 -2.89 -4.47 18.46
C PHE A 151 -1.83 -5.08 19.39
N LYS A 152 -0.61 -4.55 19.37
CA LYS A 152 0.47 -4.89 20.31
C LYS A 152 0.42 -3.93 21.49
N GLY A 153 -0.38 -4.26 22.49
CA GLY A 153 -0.49 -3.46 23.71
C GLY A 153 0.66 -3.72 24.69
N CYS A 154 1.13 -2.67 25.36
CA CYS A 154 1.95 -2.82 26.55
C CYS A 154 1.09 -3.24 27.75
N ALA A 155 1.71 -3.88 28.75
CA ALA A 155 0.99 -4.19 29.99
C ALA A 155 0.49 -2.90 30.67
N VAL A 156 -0.52 -3.04 31.52
CA VAL A 156 -1.13 -1.89 32.22
C VAL A 156 -0.06 -1.15 33.02
N GLY A 157 0.01 0.18 32.85
CA GLY A 157 1.01 1.04 33.49
C GLY A 157 2.30 1.23 32.69
N ASN A 158 2.54 0.43 31.64
CA ASN A 158 3.76 0.52 30.84
C ASN A 158 3.62 1.55 29.70
N GLY A 159 4.60 2.44 29.62
CA GLY A 159 4.73 3.40 28.53
C GLY A 159 5.19 2.74 27.22
N CYS A 160 4.82 3.35 26.10
CA CYS A 160 5.38 3.03 24.79
C CYS A 160 6.27 4.19 24.32
N ALA A 161 7.54 3.91 24.08
CA ALA A 161 8.46 4.86 23.46
C ALA A 161 9.31 4.16 22.41
N PHE A 162 9.49 4.84 21.26
CA PHE A 162 10.21 4.33 20.08
C PHE A 162 9.73 2.95 19.59
N GLY A 163 8.50 2.56 19.91
CA GLY A 163 7.93 1.27 19.52
C GLY A 163 8.22 0.12 20.47
N PHE A 164 8.78 0.42 21.66
CA PHE A 164 9.06 -0.56 22.71
C PHE A 164 8.31 -0.22 23.99
N CYS A 165 7.78 -1.26 24.63
CA CYS A 165 7.16 -1.15 25.94
C CYS A 165 8.23 -1.06 27.02
N ASN A 166 8.06 -0.18 28.02
CA ASN A 166 9.05 0.05 29.10
C ASN A 166 10.44 0.45 28.60
N TYR A 167 10.49 1.18 27.49
CA TYR A 167 11.74 1.80 27.07
C TYR A 167 12.09 2.91 28.06
N ALA A 168 13.15 2.68 28.82
CA ALA A 168 13.72 3.56 29.84
C ALA A 168 15.13 3.98 29.41
#